data_AF-A0A1F4ZW55-F1
#
_entry.id   AF-A0A1F4ZW55-F1
#
_cell.length_a   1.000
_cell.length_b   1.000
_cell.length_c   1.000
_cell.angle_alpha   90.00
_cell.angle_beta   90.00
_cell.angle_gamma   90.00
#
_symmetry.space_group_name_H-M   'P 1'
#
loop_
_entity.id
_entity.type
_entity.pdbx_description
1 polymer ?
#
loop_
_entity_poly.entity_id
_entity_poly.type
_entity_poly.pdbx_seq_one_letter_code
_entity_poly.pdbx_strand_id
1 'polypeptide(L)'
;MHIASLSIDLPVIESEIVDDVWSVSSSGVSHLAQSVSPGLPGNSIFYGHNWPRLLGNLRKIKLDDEIVIFDASGRSLSYRVTEISTVDPSDVSILESSTEATITLYTCAGFMDSKRLVVTSLLQQSL
;
A
#
# COMPACT_ATOMS: atom_id res chain seq x y z
N MET A 1 -8.99 2.90 2.92
CA MET A 1 -8.47 1.73 2.18
C MET A 1 -9.26 0.52 2.62
N HIS A 2 -9.89 -0.14 1.66
CA HIS A 2 -10.73 -1.30 1.88
C HIS A 2 -10.17 -2.50 1.11
N ILE A 3 -10.03 -3.65 1.78
CA ILE A 3 -9.63 -4.93 1.20
C ILE A 3 -10.56 -6.00 1.78
N ALA A 4 -11.63 -6.29 1.05
CA ALA A 4 -12.73 -7.14 1.53
C ALA A 4 -12.27 -8.55 1.92
N SER A 5 -11.43 -9.18 1.09
CA SER A 5 -10.91 -10.55 1.30
C SER A 5 -10.14 -10.70 2.62
N LEU A 6 -9.63 -9.60 3.17
CA LEU A 6 -8.81 -9.57 4.38
C LEU A 6 -9.51 -8.94 5.58
N SER A 7 -10.76 -8.50 5.41
CA SER A 7 -11.50 -7.71 6.40
C SER A 7 -10.73 -6.47 6.86
N ILE A 8 -10.03 -5.80 5.92
CA ILE A 8 -9.33 -4.55 6.17
C ILE A 8 -10.24 -3.41 5.71
N ASP A 9 -10.56 -2.51 6.65
CA ASP A 9 -11.20 -1.23 6.37
C ASP A 9 -10.55 -0.18 7.29
N LEU A 10 -9.62 0.59 6.74
CA LEU A 10 -8.76 1.49 7.49
C LEU A 10 -8.70 2.87 6.84
N PRO A 11 -8.62 3.95 7.63
CA PRO A 11 -8.39 5.27 7.05
C PRO A 11 -7.02 5.32 6.39
N VAL A 12 -6.92 6.10 5.30
CA VAL A 12 -5.65 6.49 4.72
C VAL A 12 -5.22 7.79 5.40
N ILE A 13 -3.99 7.82 5.89
CA ILE A 13 -3.41 8.95 6.61
C ILE A 13 -2.18 9.42 5.83
N GLU A 14 -2.14 10.69 5.44
CA GLU A 14 -0.95 11.25 4.79
C GLU A 14 0.26 11.17 5.74
N SER A 15 1.43 10.86 5.19
CA SER A 15 2.68 10.73 5.91
C SER A 15 3.85 11.15 5.03
N GLU A 16 4.88 11.67 5.66
CA GLU A 16 6.07 12.21 4.98
C GLU A 16 7.34 11.53 5.49
N ILE A 17 8.37 11.56 4.64
CA ILE A 17 9.75 11.32 5.05
C ILE A 17 10.36 12.67 5.43
N VAL A 18 10.82 12.77 6.67
CA VAL A 18 11.53 13.95 7.20
C VAL A 18 12.85 13.48 7.78
N ASP A 19 13.97 14.06 7.35
CA ASP A 19 15.33 13.68 7.78
C ASP A 19 15.58 12.15 7.69
N ASP A 20 15.21 11.55 6.55
CA ASP A 20 15.27 10.11 6.27
C ASP A 20 14.41 9.20 7.19
N VAL A 21 13.54 9.80 8.02
CA VAL A 21 12.62 9.08 8.90
C VAL A 21 11.23 8.99 8.26
N TRP A 22 10.77 7.75 8.04
CA TRP A 22 9.42 7.46 7.59
C TRP A 22 8.46 7.51 8.78
N SER A 23 7.50 8.44 8.74
CA SER A 23 6.44 8.52 9.76
C SER A 23 5.36 7.48 9.49
N VAL A 24 5.10 6.57 10.44
CA VAL A 24 4.09 5.51 10.28
C VAL A 24 2.89 5.78 11.19
N SER A 25 1.69 5.74 10.63
CA SER A 25 0.46 5.91 11.41
C SER A 25 0.16 4.71 12.31
N SER A 26 -0.31 4.98 13.52
CA SER A 26 -0.80 3.96 14.46
C SER A 26 -2.32 3.73 14.39
N SER A 27 -3.03 4.49 13.55
CA SER A 27 -4.49 4.49 13.43
C SER A 27 -5.01 4.20 12.01
N GLY A 28 -4.13 4.01 11.03
CA GLY A 28 -4.51 3.76 9.64
C GLY A 28 -3.35 3.31 8.77
N VAL A 29 -3.58 3.32 7.45
CA VAL A 29 -2.55 3.08 6.43
C VAL A 29 -1.94 4.42 6.05
N SER A 30 -0.63 4.54 6.16
CA SER A 30 0.11 5.74 5.72
C SER A 30 0.17 5.77 4.19
N HIS A 31 -0.13 6.93 3.60
CA HIS A 31 0.19 7.27 2.21
C HIS A 31 1.43 8.16 2.21
N LEU A 32 2.40 7.88 1.35
CA LEU A 32 3.59 8.70 1.21
C LEU A 32 3.28 9.94 0.37
N ALA A 33 3.26 11.13 0.97
CA ALA A 33 2.92 12.37 0.28
C ALA A 33 3.92 12.73 -0.85
N GLN A 34 5.16 12.24 -0.76
CA GLN A 34 6.18 12.38 -1.81
C GLN A 34 5.92 11.47 -3.03
N SER A 35 5.05 10.46 -2.91
CA SER A 35 4.63 9.63 -4.04
C SER A 35 3.49 10.26 -4.82
N VAL A 36 3.17 9.74 -6.01
CA VAL A 36 2.04 10.26 -6.79
C VAL A 36 0.73 10.01 -6.07
N SER A 37 -0.26 10.89 -6.27
CA SER A 37 -1.61 10.64 -5.75
C SER A 37 -2.23 9.39 -6.41
N PRO A 38 -3.04 8.61 -5.67
CA PRO A 38 -3.74 7.45 -6.22
C PRO A 38 -4.59 7.82 -7.42
N GLY A 39 -4.55 6.99 -8.45
CA GLY A 39 -5.34 7.13 -9.67
C GLY A 39 -4.62 7.90 -10.77
N LEU A 40 -3.47 8.48 -10.47
CA LEU A 40 -2.58 9.09 -11.46
C LEU A 40 -1.55 8.07 -11.96
N PRO A 41 -1.05 8.21 -13.21
CA PRO A 41 0.11 7.45 -13.67
C PRO A 41 1.31 7.64 -12.73
N GLY A 42 1.96 6.54 -12.37
CA GLY A 42 3.01 6.48 -11.36
C GLY A 42 2.72 5.41 -10.30
N ASN A 43 3.58 5.36 -9.28
CA ASN A 43 3.46 4.44 -8.17
C ASN A 43 3.11 5.20 -6.88
N SER A 44 1.89 5.04 -6.38
CA SER A 44 1.45 5.62 -5.11
C SER A 44 1.76 4.66 -3.97
N ILE A 45 2.47 5.14 -2.95
CA ILE A 45 3.10 4.30 -1.93
C ILE A 45 2.29 4.33 -0.64
N PHE A 46 1.96 3.13 -0.15
CA PHE A 46 1.22 2.89 1.08
C PHE A 46 1.95 1.95 2.00
N TYR A 47 1.93 2.26 3.31
CA TYR A 47 2.61 1.45 4.31
C TYR A 47 1.92 1.52 5.67
N GLY A 48 2.22 0.56 6.53
CA GLY A 48 1.66 0.51 7.88
C GLY A 48 2.21 -0.63 8.71
N HIS A 49 1.94 -0.60 10.01
CA HIS A 49 2.40 -1.65 10.91
C HIS A 49 1.72 -3.01 10.62
N ASN A 50 2.50 -4.08 10.79
CA ASN A 50 2.04 -5.48 10.74
C ASN A 50 1.29 -5.87 12.03
N TRP A 51 0.33 -5.04 12.44
CA TRP A 51 -0.49 -5.29 13.63
C TRP A 51 -1.84 -5.88 13.24
N PRO A 52 -2.45 -6.76 14.05
CA PRO A 52 -3.75 -7.35 13.74
C PRO A 52 -4.86 -6.34 13.44
N ARG A 53 -4.80 -5.15 14.05
CA ARG A 53 -5.74 -4.05 13.83
C ARG A 53 -5.42 -3.16 12.61
N LEU A 54 -4.26 -3.35 11.98
CA LEU A 54 -3.79 -2.62 10.79
C LEU A 54 -3.50 -3.61 9.65
N LEU A 55 -2.27 -3.64 9.11
CA LEU A 55 -1.91 -4.47 7.96
C LEU A 55 -1.51 -5.91 8.33
N GLY A 56 -1.79 -6.37 9.56
CA GLY A 56 -1.41 -7.70 10.03
C GLY A 56 -1.99 -8.87 9.21
N ASN A 57 -3.16 -8.65 8.61
CA ASN A 57 -3.80 -9.62 7.71
C ASN A 57 -3.29 -9.55 6.27
N LEU A 58 -2.47 -8.55 5.89
CA LEU A 58 -1.95 -8.38 4.53
C LEU A 58 -1.21 -9.62 4.02
N ARG A 59 -0.57 -10.38 4.93
CA ARG A 59 0.08 -11.67 4.61
C ARG A 59 -0.81 -12.73 3.96
N LYS A 60 -2.14 -12.55 3.97
CA LYS A 60 -3.11 -13.48 3.38
C LYS A 60 -3.61 -13.02 2.00
N ILE A 61 -3.16 -11.86 1.53
CA ILE A 61 -3.54 -11.30 0.24
C ILE A 61 -3.14 -12.22 -0.91
N LYS A 62 -3.91 -12.20 -1.98
CA LYS A 62 -3.68 -13.02 -3.17
C LYS A 62 -3.65 -12.17 -4.43
N LEU A 63 -3.07 -12.73 -5.48
CA LEU A 63 -3.26 -12.20 -6.83
C LEU A 63 -4.75 -12.07 -7.12
N ASP A 64 -5.11 -11.05 -7.88
CA ASP A 64 -6.47 -10.67 -8.25
C ASP A 64 -7.38 -10.18 -7.10
N ASP A 65 -6.92 -10.14 -5.85
CA ASP A 65 -7.65 -9.44 -4.79
C ASP A 65 -7.82 -7.95 -5.14
N GLU A 66 -8.95 -7.38 -4.73
CA GLU A 66 -9.26 -5.96 -4.93
C GLU A 66 -8.83 -5.12 -3.73
N ILE A 67 -8.16 -4.00 -4.01
CA ILE A 67 -7.86 -2.94 -3.05
C ILE A 67 -8.60 -1.68 -3.49
N VAL A 68 -9.49 -1.17 -2.65
CA VAL A 68 -10.24 0.06 -2.92
C VAL A 68 -9.70 1.21 -2.09
N ILE A 69 -9.36 2.31 -2.75
CA ILE A 69 -8.93 3.56 -2.13
C ILE A 69 -9.98 4.63 -2.43
N PHE A 70 -10.32 5.43 -1.44
CA PHE A 70 -11.18 6.59 -1.63
C PHE A 70 -10.30 7.83 -1.71
N ASP A 71 -10.44 8.61 -2.78
CA ASP A 71 -9.76 9.90 -2.89
C ASP A 71 -10.45 10.95 -1.98
N ALA A 72 -9.84 12.14 -1.88
CA ALA A 72 -10.36 13.22 -1.03
C ALA A 72 -11.77 13.70 -1.43
N SER A 73 -12.23 13.41 -2.66
CA SER A 73 -13.58 13.71 -3.13
C SER A 73 -14.60 12.61 -2.83
N GLY A 74 -14.16 11.50 -2.21
CA GLY A 74 -14.98 10.34 -1.90
C GLY A 74 -15.16 9.37 -3.08
N ARG A 75 -14.47 9.59 -4.20
CA ARG A 75 -14.52 8.68 -5.35
C ARG A 75 -13.69 7.43 -5.05
N SER A 76 -14.27 6.28 -5.35
CA SER A 76 -13.61 4.98 -5.23
C SER A 76 -12.69 4.71 -6.42
N LEU A 77 -11.47 4.28 -6.11
CA LEU A 77 -10.46 3.83 -7.05
C LEU A 77 -10.17 2.35 -6.73
N SER A 78 -10.57 1.46 -7.64
CA SER A 78 -10.34 0.01 -7.50
C SER A 78 -9.02 -0.40 -8.15
N TYR A 79 -8.19 -1.11 -7.40
CA TYR A 79 -6.93 -1.68 -7.87
C TYR A 79 -6.98 -3.20 -7.76
N ARG A 80 -6.33 -3.88 -8.70
CA ARG A 80 -6.18 -5.33 -8.69
C ARG A 80 -4.75 -5.72 -8.35
N VAL A 81 -4.58 -6.63 -7.40
CA VAL A 81 -3.25 -7.15 -7.05
C VAL A 81 -2.66 -7.93 -8.23
N THR A 82 -1.52 -7.47 -8.72
CA THR A 82 -0.80 -8.07 -9.85
C THR A 82 0.50 -8.73 -9.43
N GLU A 83 1.08 -8.32 -8.30
CA GLU A 83 2.32 -8.88 -7.79
C GLU A 83 2.34 -8.88 -6.25
N ILE A 84 2.95 -9.94 -5.69
CA ILE A 84 3.21 -10.08 -4.25
C ILE A 84 4.65 -10.55 -4.10
N SER A 85 5.46 -9.80 -3.37
CA SER A 85 6.88 -10.12 -3.15
C SER A 85 7.28 -9.93 -1.69
N THR A 86 8.40 -10.54 -1.31
CA THR A 86 9.03 -10.31 0.01
C THR A 86 10.46 -9.86 -0.21
N VAL A 87 10.79 -8.65 0.22
CA VAL A 87 12.06 -7.97 -0.05
C VAL A 87 12.80 -7.61 1.23
N ASP A 88 14.07 -7.22 1.08
CA ASP A 88 14.86 -6.64 2.16
C ASP A 88 14.40 -5.21 2.50
N PRO A 89 14.48 -4.77 3.76
CA PRO A 89 14.07 -3.41 4.14
C PRO A 89 14.83 -2.28 3.43
N SER A 90 16.03 -2.57 2.93
CA SER A 90 16.86 -1.63 2.16
C SER A 90 16.54 -1.60 0.66
N ASP A 91 15.63 -2.46 0.20
CA ASP A 91 15.26 -2.52 -1.20
C ASP A 91 14.31 -1.36 -1.55
N VAL A 92 14.88 -0.32 -2.13
CA VAL A 92 14.16 0.89 -2.53
C VAL A 92 13.53 0.78 -3.92
N SER A 93 13.78 -0.31 -4.67
CA SER A 93 13.22 -0.45 -6.02
C SER A 93 11.68 -0.52 -6.00
N ILE A 94 11.09 -0.91 -4.86
CA ILE A 94 9.64 -0.92 -4.64
C ILE A 94 8.99 0.47 -4.72
N LEU A 95 9.80 1.53 -4.63
CA LEU A 95 9.38 2.92 -4.70
C LEU A 95 9.49 3.49 -6.13
N GLU A 96 10.05 2.74 -7.06
CA GLU A 96 10.21 3.20 -8.44
C GLU A 96 8.84 3.51 -9.07
N SER A 97 8.83 4.54 -9.91
CA SER A 97 7.61 5.00 -10.57
C SER A 97 7.22 4.05 -11.71
N SER A 98 5.93 4.03 -12.04
CA SER A 98 5.36 3.28 -13.17
C SER A 98 4.82 4.23 -14.24
N THR A 99 4.74 3.77 -15.49
CA THR A 99 3.99 4.48 -16.54
C THR A 99 2.49 4.29 -16.42
N GLU A 100 2.05 3.25 -15.69
CA GLU A 100 0.66 2.97 -15.38
C GLU A 100 0.29 3.53 -14.00
N ALA A 101 -1.00 3.59 -13.67
CA ALA A 101 -1.45 3.97 -12.34
C ALA A 101 -1.39 2.76 -11.40
N THR A 102 -0.32 2.66 -10.61
CA THR A 102 -0.10 1.56 -9.66
C THR A 102 -0.13 2.05 -8.22
N ILE A 103 -0.43 1.13 -7.31
CA ILE A 103 -0.16 1.30 -5.88
C ILE A 103 0.80 0.22 -5.41
N THR A 104 1.65 0.59 -4.47
CA THR A 104 2.45 -0.34 -3.67
C THR A 104 1.97 -0.26 -2.24
N LEU A 105 1.51 -1.37 -1.68
CA LEU A 105 1.15 -1.50 -0.27
C LEU A 105 2.13 -2.44 0.41
N TYR A 106 2.80 -2.00 1.48
CA TYR A 106 3.76 -2.85 2.17
C TYR A 106 3.72 -2.77 3.70
N THR A 107 4.19 -3.85 4.34
CA THR A 107 4.31 -3.95 5.80
C THR A 107 5.49 -4.83 6.21
N CYS A 108 5.82 -4.88 7.50
CA CYS A 108 6.85 -5.77 8.03
C CYS A 108 6.47 -7.24 7.84
N ALA A 109 7.47 -8.08 7.59
CA ALA A 109 7.32 -9.51 7.38
C ALA A 109 8.56 -10.28 7.86
N GLY A 110 8.49 -11.62 7.82
CA GLY A 110 9.58 -12.51 8.23
C GLY A 110 9.75 -12.62 9.75
N PHE A 111 10.77 -13.38 10.16
CA PHE A 111 11.09 -13.53 11.58
C PHE A 111 11.57 -12.18 12.14
N MET A 112 10.95 -11.73 13.23
CA MET A 112 11.24 -10.45 13.89
C MET A 112 11.24 -9.24 12.93
N ASP A 113 10.30 -9.18 11.98
CA ASP A 113 10.12 -8.04 11.06
C ASP A 113 11.34 -7.73 10.17
N SER A 114 12.18 -8.75 9.92
CA SER A 114 13.42 -8.65 9.13
C SER A 114 13.22 -8.39 7.63
N LYS A 115 11.99 -8.56 7.11
CA LYS A 115 11.66 -8.39 5.68
C LYS A 115 10.47 -7.45 5.50
N ARG A 116 10.14 -7.15 4.25
CA ARG A 116 8.92 -6.42 3.88
C ARG A 116 8.08 -7.28 2.94
N LEU A 117 6.80 -7.44 3.28
CA LEU A 117 5.81 -7.95 2.34
C LEU A 117 5.34 -6.77 1.50
N VAL A 118 5.44 -6.89 0.19
CA VAL A 118 5.14 -5.83 -0.77
C VAL A 118 4.06 -6.35 -1.71
N VAL A 119 3.03 -5.54 -1.92
CA VAL A 119 1.89 -5.86 -2.77
C VAL A 119 1.77 -4.74 -3.80
N THR A 120 1.95 -5.08 -5.07
CA THR A 120 1.77 -4.13 -6.18
C THR A 120 0.42 -4.40 -6.84
N SER A 121 -0.34 -3.33 -7.06
CA SER A 121 -1.67 -3.42 -7.67
C SER A 121 -1.86 -2.37 -8.75
N LEU A 122 -2.56 -2.73 -9.81
CA LEU A 122 -2.82 -1.89 -10.99
C LEU A 122 -4.25 -1.33 -10.94
N LEU A 123 -4.42 -0.04 -11.25
CA LEU A 123 -5.73 0.60 -11.32
C LEU A 123 -6.61 -0.11 -12.35
N GLN A 124 -7.84 -0.45 -11.96
CA GLN A 124 -8.84 -0.94 -12.88
C GLN A 124 -9.48 0.26 -13.60
N GLN A 125 -9.52 0.22 -14.93
CA GLN A 125 -10.27 1.20 -15.71
C GLN A 125 -11.77 0.94 -15.53
N SER A 126 -12.54 2.00 -15.26
CA SER A 126 -14.00 1.95 -15.36
C SER A 126 -14.37 1.74 -16.83
N LEU A 127 -15.09 0.65 -17.13
CA LEU A 127 -15.73 0.41 -18.42
C LEU A 127 -16.82 1.45 -18.70
#